data_AF-A0A257A7P2-F1
#
_entry.id   AF-A0A257A7P2-F1
#
_cell.length_a   1.000
_cell.length_b   1.000
_cell.length_c   1.000
_cell.angle_alpha   90.00
_cell.angle_beta   90.00
_cell.angle_gamma   90.00
#
_symmetry.space_group_name_H-M   'P 1'
#
loop_
_entity.id
_entity.type
_entity.pdbx_description
1 polymer ?
#
loop_
_entity_poly.entity_id
_entity_poly.type
_entity_poly.pdbx_seq_one_letter_code
_entity_poly.pdbx_strand_id
1 'polypeptide(L)'
;MYAKIGFGGREVGLLVLGPFAAMLFDLPIFIYKNYFLAINIGGALIPLILSLYLIKRLYMPLSKVIIGIALVSMATFFVTKVTDIGVVSYFPFYLLPSILAFLLSILLFSPHSEKTPGYGYAIATIGVLVGGDIFHLPEIFRKPFSGSMGGAGLYDMVYIAGLLSFCIIIFFMSKEIKYTPHYTKKLQKRDLYALDKKQSFLLLIKKVEEKAVELAKWHGIDAPPSIILKSLIGENAWKDYLIMKRKSRNPSMADVEKAWITASIIISAIEEKKKKWYATTVERCASFLFDFLIIGGISILFSILFYMKFFPSFLLFFFSTQFVYFTLFEYLSGSTIGKMVIGISVKEENMEKAEFMTSFTRNIIRFLDMALGFYFISLILIKFSPKKQRLGDLIAGSVVVKNM
;
A
#
# COMPACT_ATOMS: atom_id res chain seq x y z
N MET A 1 -1.43 -3.57 -9.69
CA MET A 1 -1.74 -2.16 -9.40
C MET A 1 -0.49 -1.37 -9.03
N TYR A 2 0.10 -1.57 -7.84
CA TYR A 2 1.26 -0.81 -7.33
C TYR A 2 2.41 -0.63 -8.34
N ALA A 3 2.91 -1.72 -8.94
CA ALA A 3 4.01 -1.63 -9.92
C ALA A 3 3.69 -0.85 -11.22
N LYS A 4 2.41 -0.70 -11.58
CA LYS A 4 1.94 0.05 -12.76
C LYS A 4 1.94 1.55 -12.50
N ILE A 5 1.51 1.95 -11.31
CA ILE A 5 1.47 3.36 -10.89
C ILE A 5 2.84 3.90 -10.42
N GLY A 6 3.92 3.15 -10.65
CA GLY A 6 5.29 3.53 -10.30
C GLY A 6 5.72 3.18 -8.87
N PHE A 7 4.84 2.63 -8.04
CA PHE A 7 5.13 2.25 -6.65
C PHE A 7 5.29 0.73 -6.54
N GLY A 8 6.47 0.16 -6.66
CA GLY A 8 6.71 -1.24 -6.30
C GLY A 8 6.89 -1.41 -4.78
N GLY A 9 7.22 -2.64 -4.34
CA GLY A 9 7.45 -2.91 -2.92
C GLY A 9 8.61 -2.08 -2.33
N ARG A 10 9.65 -1.81 -3.14
CA ARG A 10 10.80 -0.96 -2.73
C ARG A 10 10.38 0.48 -2.54
N GLU A 11 9.57 1.02 -3.45
CA GLU A 11 9.11 2.40 -3.44
C GLU A 11 8.09 2.64 -2.31
N VAL A 12 7.22 1.66 -2.03
CA VAL A 12 6.35 1.70 -0.84
C VAL A 12 7.18 1.62 0.45
N GLY A 13 8.23 0.79 0.47
CA GLY A 13 9.19 0.76 1.56
C GLY A 13 9.91 2.11 1.76
N LEU A 14 10.38 2.72 0.67
CA LEU A 14 10.99 4.06 0.70
C LEU A 14 10.00 5.17 1.04
N LEU A 15 8.72 5.05 0.70
CA LEU A 15 7.70 6.03 1.05
C LEU A 15 7.40 6.00 2.55
N VAL A 16 7.56 4.86 3.20
CA VAL A 16 7.06 4.66 4.56
C VAL A 16 8.18 4.39 5.57
N LEU A 17 9.01 3.37 5.35
CA LEU A 17 10.09 3.00 6.27
C LEU A 17 11.24 3.99 6.24
N GLY A 18 11.59 4.48 5.05
CA GLY A 18 12.69 5.44 4.87
C GLY A 18 12.47 6.71 5.70
N PRO A 19 11.35 7.42 5.52
CA PRO A 19 11.02 8.61 6.28
C PRO A 19 10.96 8.40 7.78
N PHE A 20 10.40 7.28 8.25
CA PHE A 20 10.37 6.95 9.67
C PHE A 20 11.77 6.72 10.26
N ALA A 21 12.63 5.97 9.56
CA ALA A 21 14.00 5.70 10.03
C ALA A 21 14.88 6.95 9.97
N ALA A 22 14.62 7.84 9.00
CA ALA A 22 15.46 8.99 8.72
C ALA A 22 14.94 10.31 9.32
N MET A 23 13.81 10.31 10.04
CA MET A 23 13.20 11.54 10.56
C MET A 23 14.06 12.28 11.59
N LEU A 24 15.01 11.58 12.24
CA LEU A 24 15.90 12.16 13.26
C LEU A 24 17.21 12.71 12.66
N PHE A 25 17.39 12.61 11.34
CA PHE A 25 18.62 13.01 10.67
C PHE A 25 18.38 14.23 9.80
N ASP A 26 19.10 15.30 10.10
CA ASP A 26 19.11 16.54 9.34
C ASP A 26 20.44 16.70 8.60
N LEU A 27 20.38 16.97 7.30
CA LEU A 27 21.54 17.26 6.48
C LEU A 27 21.75 18.79 6.42
N PRO A 28 22.87 19.33 6.94
CA PRO A 28 23.11 20.77 6.90
C PRO A 28 23.27 21.24 5.44
N ILE A 29 22.47 22.23 5.04
CA ILE A 29 22.57 22.88 3.73
C ILE A 29 23.45 24.13 3.84
N PHE A 30 23.24 24.93 4.89
CA PHE A 30 23.89 26.22 5.05
C PHE A 30 24.18 26.49 6.52
N ILE A 31 25.44 26.84 6.80
CA ILE A 31 25.90 27.24 8.14
C ILE A 31 26.72 28.51 7.98
N TYR A 32 26.21 29.63 8.49
CA TYR A 32 26.93 30.90 8.48
C TYR A 32 26.61 31.73 9.71
N LYS A 33 27.60 31.95 10.59
CA LYS A 33 27.41 32.67 11.86
C LYS A 33 26.23 32.10 12.66
N ASN A 34 25.18 32.90 12.90
CA ASN A 34 23.98 32.51 13.64
C ASN A 34 22.85 32.00 12.72
N TYR A 35 23.18 31.63 11.48
CA TYR A 35 22.25 31.05 10.52
C TYR A 35 22.58 29.57 10.32
N PHE A 36 21.61 28.72 10.62
CA PHE A 36 21.66 27.28 10.41
C PHE A 36 20.41 26.84 9.66
N LEU A 37 20.61 26.26 8.48
CA LEU A 37 19.55 25.69 7.65
C LEU A 37 19.95 24.27 7.27
N ALA A 38 19.09 23.32 7.63
CA ALA A 38 19.23 21.92 7.25
C ALA A 38 18.02 21.44 6.42
N ILE A 39 18.13 20.23 5.86
CA ILE A 39 17.01 19.49 5.29
C ILE A 39 16.87 18.15 5.98
N ASN A 40 15.67 17.86 6.46
CA ASN A 40 15.38 16.60 7.11
C ASN A 40 15.37 15.48 6.07
N ILE A 41 16.12 14.41 6.35
CA ILE A 41 16.24 13.31 5.41
C ILE A 41 14.89 12.61 5.24
N GLY A 42 14.19 12.37 6.35
CA GLY A 42 12.91 11.67 6.33
C GLY A 42 11.75 12.51 5.82
N GLY A 43 11.60 13.72 6.34
CA GLY A 43 10.47 14.62 6.08
C GLY A 43 10.51 15.32 4.73
N ALA A 44 11.70 15.56 4.16
CA ALA A 44 11.85 16.32 2.91
C ALA A 44 12.68 15.61 1.84
N LEU A 45 13.88 15.10 2.17
CA LEU A 45 14.81 14.58 1.16
C LEU A 45 14.31 13.28 0.50
N ILE A 46 13.89 12.29 1.29
CA ILE A 46 13.37 11.02 0.75
C ILE A 46 12.09 11.27 -0.10
N PRO A 47 11.11 12.06 0.37
CA PRO A 47 9.94 12.43 -0.44
C PRO A 47 10.31 13.12 -1.75
N LEU A 48 11.29 14.02 -1.73
CA LEU A 48 11.80 14.71 -2.92
C LEU A 48 12.45 13.73 -3.91
N ILE A 49 13.33 12.85 -3.43
CA ILE A 49 13.97 11.81 -4.26
C ILE A 49 12.92 10.90 -4.90
N LEU A 50 11.93 10.46 -4.12
CA LEU A 50 10.84 9.63 -4.62
C LEU A 50 9.99 10.36 -5.67
N SER A 51 9.73 11.65 -5.48
CA SER A 51 9.01 12.49 -6.44
C SER A 51 9.73 12.58 -7.79
N LEU A 52 11.04 12.88 -7.75
CA LEU A 52 11.89 12.93 -8.95
C LEU A 52 11.97 11.57 -9.65
N TYR A 53 12.10 10.51 -8.86
CA TYR A 53 12.11 9.13 -9.36
C TYR A 53 10.80 8.79 -10.09
N LEU A 54 9.63 9.13 -9.53
CA LEU A 54 8.33 8.85 -10.14
C LEU A 54 8.12 9.63 -11.44
N ILE A 55 8.52 10.91 -11.47
CA ILE A 55 8.47 11.75 -12.68
C ILE A 55 9.26 11.09 -13.82
N LYS A 56 10.48 10.62 -13.52
CA LYS A 56 11.34 9.96 -14.49
C LYS A 56 10.80 8.60 -14.92
N ARG A 57 10.42 7.75 -13.97
CA ARG A 57 9.95 6.38 -14.22
C ARG A 57 8.65 6.34 -15.03
N LEU A 58 7.75 7.28 -14.80
CA LEU A 58 6.44 7.33 -15.46
C LEU A 58 6.46 8.17 -16.75
N TYR A 59 7.65 8.65 -17.17
CA TYR A 59 7.84 9.48 -18.37
C TYR A 59 6.80 10.61 -18.43
N MET A 60 6.75 11.41 -17.36
CA MET A 60 5.80 12.52 -17.28
C MET A 60 6.29 13.70 -18.13
N PRO A 61 5.41 14.35 -18.92
CA PRO A 61 5.76 15.53 -19.69
C PRO A 61 6.16 16.68 -18.76
N LEU A 62 7.35 17.23 -18.97
CA LEU A 62 7.94 18.25 -18.09
C LEU A 62 7.06 19.50 -17.98
N SER A 63 6.41 19.92 -19.06
CA SER A 63 5.50 21.08 -19.06
C SER A 63 4.36 20.93 -18.05
N LYS A 64 3.71 19.76 -17.99
CA LYS A 64 2.64 19.50 -17.01
C LYS A 64 3.19 19.45 -15.59
N VAL A 65 4.40 18.91 -15.40
CA VAL A 65 5.06 18.86 -14.09
C VAL A 65 5.36 20.26 -13.58
N ILE A 66 5.96 21.11 -14.40
CA ILE A 66 6.28 22.50 -14.05
C ILE A 66 5.01 23.28 -13.70
N ILE A 67 3.96 23.20 -14.53
CA ILE A 67 2.67 23.87 -14.26
C ILE A 67 2.07 23.39 -12.93
N GLY A 68 2.06 22.08 -12.69
CA GLY A 68 1.52 21.50 -11.46
C GLY A 68 2.29 21.96 -10.22
N ILE A 69 3.62 21.92 -10.27
CA ILE A 69 4.48 22.41 -9.18
C ILE A 69 4.22 23.89 -8.94
N ALA A 70 4.22 24.73 -9.98
CA ALA A 70 4.02 26.17 -9.84
C ALA A 70 2.69 26.52 -9.16
N LEU A 71 1.59 25.87 -9.57
CA LEU A 71 0.27 26.10 -8.98
C LEU A 71 0.21 25.64 -7.52
N VAL A 72 0.77 24.47 -7.21
CA VAL A 72 0.80 23.96 -5.83
C VAL A 72 1.71 24.81 -4.95
N SER A 73 2.87 25.25 -5.45
CA SER A 73 3.77 26.16 -4.74
C SER A 73 3.12 27.50 -4.45
N MET A 74 2.47 28.10 -5.44
CA MET A 74 1.74 29.35 -5.25
C MET A 74 0.65 29.19 -4.18
N ALA A 75 -0.16 28.14 -4.29
CA ALA A 75 -1.19 27.86 -3.30
C ALA A 75 -0.62 27.60 -1.90
N THR A 76 0.47 26.85 -1.80
CA THR A 76 1.17 26.56 -0.54
C THR A 76 1.65 27.86 0.10
N PHE A 77 2.30 28.73 -0.68
CA PHE A 77 2.83 30.00 -0.19
C PHE A 77 1.75 30.85 0.50
N PHE A 78 0.55 30.95 -0.10
CA PHE A 78 -0.56 31.71 0.47
C PHE A 78 -1.18 31.09 1.74
N VAL A 79 -1.03 29.79 1.95
CA VAL A 79 -1.60 29.10 3.12
C VAL A 79 -0.61 28.88 4.26
N THR A 80 0.67 29.14 4.03
CA THR A 80 1.74 29.02 5.01
C THR A 80 2.09 30.38 5.62
N LYS A 81 2.56 30.38 6.87
CA LYS A 81 3.05 31.57 7.57
C LYS A 81 4.38 31.26 8.25
N VAL A 82 5.30 32.21 8.22
CA VAL A 82 6.56 32.13 8.97
C VAL A 82 6.30 32.44 10.44
N THR A 83 6.75 31.54 11.32
CA THR A 83 6.67 31.67 12.78
C THR A 83 8.04 31.43 13.41
N ASP A 84 8.16 31.66 14.71
CA ASP A 84 9.43 31.47 15.45
C ASP A 84 9.91 30.01 15.47
N ILE A 85 9.01 29.05 15.21
CA ILE A 85 9.31 27.60 15.18
C ILE A 85 9.54 27.11 13.74
N GLY A 86 9.25 27.94 12.73
CA GLY A 86 9.38 27.60 11.30
C GLY A 86 8.17 28.00 10.47
N VAL A 87 8.08 27.47 9.25
CA VAL A 87 6.95 27.68 8.35
C VAL A 87 5.83 26.71 8.70
N VAL A 88 4.65 27.23 9.06
CA VAL A 88 3.51 26.39 9.47
C VAL A 88 2.24 26.76 8.70
N SER A 89 1.35 25.80 8.54
CA SER A 89 0.00 26.00 8.03
C SER A 89 -1.01 25.38 9.00
N TYR A 90 -2.06 26.13 9.32
CA TYR A 90 -3.07 25.70 10.28
C TYR A 90 -4.19 24.90 9.60
N PHE A 91 -4.84 24.00 10.33
CA PHE A 91 -6.05 23.34 9.85
C PHE A 91 -7.17 24.38 9.62
N PRO A 92 -7.94 24.30 8.51
CA PRO A 92 -7.91 23.26 7.47
C PRO A 92 -6.97 23.55 6.29
N PHE A 93 -6.27 24.68 6.29
CA PHE A 93 -5.49 25.16 5.14
C PHE A 93 -4.31 24.26 4.76
N TYR A 94 -3.73 23.52 5.72
CA TYR A 94 -2.65 22.58 5.39
C TYR A 94 -3.10 21.44 4.44
N LEU A 95 -4.41 21.19 4.30
CA LEU A 95 -4.96 20.20 3.37
C LEU A 95 -5.01 20.70 1.92
N LEU A 96 -4.90 22.02 1.72
CA LEU A 96 -5.16 22.66 0.43
C LEU A 96 -4.18 22.20 -0.66
N PRO A 97 -2.86 22.07 -0.43
CA PRO A 97 -1.95 21.53 -1.43
C PRO A 97 -2.23 20.09 -1.83
N SER A 98 -2.69 19.23 -0.91
CA SER A 98 -3.09 17.85 -1.24
C SER A 98 -4.31 17.81 -2.13
N ILE A 99 -5.33 18.61 -1.80
CA ILE A 99 -6.59 18.68 -2.57
C ILE A 99 -6.31 19.26 -3.95
N LEU A 100 -5.54 20.35 -4.02
CA LEU A 100 -5.16 20.97 -5.29
C LEU A 100 -4.35 20.01 -6.17
N ALA A 101 -3.36 19.31 -5.59
CA ALA A 101 -2.59 18.32 -6.32
C ALA A 101 -3.46 17.18 -6.85
N PHE A 102 -4.43 16.70 -6.06
CA PHE A 102 -5.42 15.72 -6.50
C PHE A 102 -6.24 16.22 -7.70
N LEU A 103 -6.78 17.44 -7.61
CA LEU A 103 -7.59 18.04 -8.68
C LEU A 103 -6.78 18.25 -9.96
N LEU A 104 -5.58 18.82 -9.84
CA LEU A 104 -4.66 19.02 -10.96
C LEU A 104 -4.24 17.70 -11.59
N SER A 105 -4.06 16.66 -10.78
CA SER A 105 -3.73 15.33 -11.29
C SER A 105 -4.83 14.79 -12.18
N ILE A 106 -6.09 14.84 -11.75
CA ILE A 106 -7.22 14.39 -12.55
C ILE A 106 -7.40 15.24 -13.81
N LEU A 107 -7.22 16.56 -13.69
CA LEU A 107 -7.35 17.52 -14.78
C LEU A 107 -6.29 17.28 -15.88
N LEU A 108 -5.03 17.10 -15.47
CA LEU A 108 -3.89 16.99 -16.38
C LEU A 108 -3.59 15.55 -16.82
N PHE A 109 -4.01 14.58 -16.00
CA PHE A 109 -3.94 13.14 -16.24
C PHE A 109 -5.28 12.48 -15.90
N SER A 110 -5.97 11.93 -16.92
CA SER A 110 -7.25 11.22 -16.74
C SER A 110 -7.22 10.19 -15.59
N PRO A 111 -8.34 9.94 -14.88
CA PRO A 111 -8.47 8.86 -13.89
C PRO A 111 -8.15 7.44 -14.42
N HIS A 112 -8.00 7.30 -15.74
CA HIS A 112 -7.61 6.07 -16.45
C HIS A 112 -6.11 6.00 -16.76
N SER A 113 -5.32 7.01 -16.37
CA SER A 113 -3.87 7.00 -16.55
C SER A 113 -3.15 6.41 -15.33
N GLU A 114 -2.22 5.49 -15.57
CA GLU A 114 -1.34 4.94 -14.53
C GLU A 114 -0.40 6.03 -13.94
N LYS A 115 -0.26 7.18 -14.62
CA LYS A 115 0.61 8.30 -14.20
C LYS A 115 -0.01 9.16 -13.11
N THR A 116 -1.35 9.17 -12.98
CA THR A 116 -2.09 10.12 -12.14
C THR A 116 -1.67 10.08 -10.66
N PRO A 117 -1.55 8.92 -9.98
CA PRO A 117 -1.18 8.88 -8.56
C PRO A 117 0.25 9.38 -8.32
N GLY A 118 1.20 8.96 -9.17
CA GLY A 118 2.59 9.40 -9.06
C GLY A 118 2.75 10.89 -9.34
N TYR A 119 1.98 11.43 -10.29
CA TYR A 119 1.99 12.85 -10.61
C TYR A 119 1.50 13.68 -9.42
N GLY A 120 0.36 13.31 -8.82
CA GLY A 120 -0.19 14.04 -7.67
C GLY A 120 0.67 13.98 -6.42
N TYR A 121 1.33 12.85 -6.18
CA TYR A 121 2.35 12.75 -5.13
C TYR A 121 3.50 13.73 -5.38
N ALA A 122 4.04 13.75 -6.60
CA ALA A 122 5.22 14.53 -6.94
C ALA A 122 4.96 16.04 -6.91
N ILE A 123 3.86 16.52 -7.50
CA ILE A 123 3.56 17.96 -7.51
C ILE A 123 3.16 18.47 -6.12
N ALA A 124 2.53 17.64 -5.28
CA ALA A 124 2.24 17.99 -3.90
C ALA A 124 3.54 18.14 -3.10
N THR A 125 4.41 17.13 -3.15
CA THR A 125 5.67 17.11 -2.39
C THR A 125 6.60 18.25 -2.80
N ILE A 126 6.90 18.37 -4.10
CA ILE A 126 7.81 19.40 -4.61
C ILE A 126 7.16 20.78 -4.49
N GLY A 127 5.86 20.87 -4.78
CA GLY A 127 5.11 22.12 -4.69
C GLY A 127 5.13 22.70 -3.28
N VAL A 128 4.89 21.86 -2.27
CA VAL A 128 4.93 22.28 -0.86
C VAL A 128 6.33 22.68 -0.42
N LEU A 129 7.36 21.90 -0.77
CA LEU A 129 8.75 22.24 -0.44
C LEU A 129 9.17 23.59 -1.05
N VAL A 130 8.77 23.86 -2.30
CA VAL A 130 9.08 25.13 -2.97
C VAL A 130 8.27 26.29 -2.40
N GLY A 131 6.95 26.12 -2.24
CA GLY A 131 6.06 27.20 -1.82
C GLY A 131 6.10 27.49 -0.32
N GLY A 132 6.25 26.46 0.50
CA GLY A 132 6.36 26.53 1.94
C GLY A 132 7.76 26.99 2.34
N ASP A 133 8.79 26.23 1.99
CA ASP A 133 10.14 26.50 2.48
C ASP A 133 10.91 27.51 1.60
N ILE A 134 11.05 27.24 0.30
CA ILE A 134 11.96 28.02 -0.57
C ILE A 134 11.48 29.47 -0.74
N PHE A 135 10.19 29.69 -1.02
CA PHE A 135 9.66 31.04 -1.23
C PHE A 135 9.66 31.91 0.04
N HIS A 136 9.69 31.31 1.23
CA HIS A 136 9.79 32.03 2.50
C HIS A 136 11.23 32.26 2.97
N LEU A 137 12.25 31.69 2.31
CA LEU A 137 13.66 31.90 2.69
C LEU A 137 14.03 33.38 2.88
N PRO A 138 13.64 34.33 2.00
CA PRO A 138 13.96 35.75 2.20
C PRO A 138 13.36 36.34 3.49
N GLU A 139 12.21 35.84 3.93
CA GLU A 139 11.55 36.27 5.17
C GLU A 139 12.19 35.62 6.39
N ILE A 140 12.53 34.33 6.31
CA ILE A 140 13.20 33.56 7.37
C ILE A 140 14.58 34.15 7.69
N PHE A 141 15.34 34.56 6.67
CA PHE A 141 16.68 35.13 6.83
C PHE A 141 16.71 36.59 7.31
N ARG A 142 15.55 37.22 7.61
CA ARG A 142 15.51 38.56 8.21
C ARG A 142 16.04 38.60 9.63
N LYS A 143 16.02 37.46 10.33
CA LYS A 143 16.54 37.29 11.69
C LYS A 143 17.45 36.05 11.72
N PRO A 144 18.39 35.96 12.67
CA PRO A 144 19.12 34.73 12.92
C PRO A 144 18.15 33.55 13.08
N PHE A 145 18.35 32.51 12.29
CA PHE A 145 17.45 31.37 12.20
C PHE A 145 18.23 30.07 12.35
N SER A 146 17.67 29.13 13.10
CA SER A 146 18.16 27.76 13.22
C SER A 146 16.99 26.81 13.01
N GLY A 147 16.99 26.06 11.92
CA GLY A 147 15.92 25.12 11.62
C GLY A 147 16.20 24.21 10.43
N SER A 148 15.29 23.26 10.20
CA SER A 148 15.39 22.26 9.15
C SER A 148 14.13 22.26 8.28
N MET A 149 14.29 22.30 6.95
CA MET A 149 13.20 22.07 5.99
C MET A 149 12.73 20.62 6.14
N GLY A 150 11.44 20.39 6.34
CA GLY A 150 10.96 19.05 6.65
C GLY A 150 11.17 18.64 8.12
N GLY A 151 11.52 19.58 9.01
CA GLY A 151 11.97 19.29 10.39
C GLY A 151 10.93 18.59 11.28
N ALA A 152 9.64 18.61 10.90
CA ALA A 152 8.60 17.84 11.58
C ALA A 152 8.57 16.34 11.19
N GLY A 153 9.49 15.89 10.32
CA GLY A 153 9.59 14.51 9.88
C GLY A 153 8.34 14.04 9.13
N LEU A 154 7.73 12.94 9.59
CA LEU A 154 6.48 12.40 9.01
C LEU A 154 5.28 13.34 9.17
N TYR A 155 5.34 14.29 10.10
CA TYR A 155 4.27 15.26 10.31
C TYR A 155 4.47 16.54 9.51
N ASP A 156 5.54 16.61 8.73
CA ASP A 156 5.79 17.74 7.87
C ASP A 156 4.78 17.79 6.71
N MET A 157 4.42 19.01 6.33
CA MET A 157 3.49 19.26 5.24
C MET A 157 4.01 18.69 3.92
N VAL A 158 5.35 18.66 3.71
CA VAL A 158 5.96 18.05 2.51
C VAL A 158 5.58 16.58 2.39
N TYR A 159 5.73 15.81 3.48
CA TYR A 159 5.42 14.39 3.51
C TYR A 159 3.91 14.12 3.47
N ILE A 160 3.14 14.76 4.36
CA ILE A 160 1.69 14.57 4.48
C ILE A 160 1.01 14.97 3.17
N ALA A 161 1.42 16.07 2.54
CA ALA A 161 0.72 16.56 1.37
C ALA A 161 0.83 15.59 0.18
N GLY A 162 2.03 15.07 -0.06
CA GLY A 162 2.30 14.05 -1.07
C GLY A 162 1.50 12.77 -0.81
N LEU A 163 1.60 12.25 0.41
CA LEU A 163 0.97 10.99 0.80
C LEU A 163 -0.55 11.05 0.78
N LEU A 164 -1.14 12.16 1.26
CA LEU A 164 -2.58 12.38 1.26
C LEU A 164 -3.12 12.53 -0.18
N SER A 165 -2.45 13.32 -1.02
CA SER A 165 -2.78 13.46 -2.45
C SER A 165 -2.81 12.09 -3.14
N PHE A 166 -1.76 11.29 -2.95
CA PHE A 166 -1.66 9.92 -3.47
C PHE A 166 -2.83 9.03 -3.02
N CYS A 167 -3.14 9.06 -1.72
CA CYS A 167 -4.24 8.30 -1.12
C CYS A 167 -5.62 8.67 -1.72
N ILE A 168 -5.90 9.96 -1.85
CA ILE A 168 -7.15 10.46 -2.45
C ILE A 168 -7.22 10.02 -3.92
N ILE A 169 -6.15 10.20 -4.70
CA ILE A 169 -6.14 9.83 -6.13
C ILE A 169 -6.39 8.34 -6.30
N ILE A 170 -5.79 7.48 -5.47
CA ILE A 170 -6.06 6.05 -5.50
C ILE A 170 -7.55 5.76 -5.29
N PHE A 171 -8.23 6.51 -4.42
CA PHE A 171 -9.67 6.32 -4.21
C PHE A 171 -10.50 6.59 -5.47
N PHE A 172 -10.16 7.65 -6.22
CA PHE A 172 -10.91 8.09 -7.41
C PHE A 172 -10.45 7.46 -8.74
N MET A 173 -9.31 6.77 -8.77
CA MET A 173 -8.80 6.14 -9.98
C MET A 173 -9.75 5.05 -10.53
N SER A 174 -9.75 4.84 -11.84
CA SER A 174 -10.62 3.88 -12.53
C SER A 174 -10.45 2.44 -12.02
N LYS A 175 -11.53 1.65 -12.08
CA LYS A 175 -11.51 0.22 -11.72
C LYS A 175 -10.57 -0.59 -12.60
N GLU A 176 -10.34 -0.18 -13.86
CA GLU A 176 -9.48 -0.89 -14.82
C GLU A 176 -8.01 -0.90 -14.40
N ILE A 177 -7.50 0.19 -13.82
CA ILE A 177 -6.14 0.25 -13.28
C ILE A 177 -6.05 -0.50 -11.94
N LYS A 178 -7.10 -0.38 -11.11
CA LYS A 178 -7.18 -1.06 -9.81
C LYS A 178 -7.26 -2.59 -9.93
N TYR A 179 -8.03 -3.04 -10.92
CA TYR A 179 -8.40 -4.43 -11.14
C TYR A 179 -8.03 -4.89 -12.54
N THR A 180 -6.85 -4.50 -13.04
CA THR A 180 -6.29 -5.27 -14.15
C THR A 180 -6.01 -6.67 -13.58
N PRO A 181 -6.68 -7.74 -14.05
CA PRO A 181 -6.35 -9.09 -13.63
C PRO A 181 -4.85 -9.30 -13.85
N HIS A 182 -4.22 -10.14 -13.03
CA HIS A 182 -2.77 -10.34 -13.06
C HIS A 182 -2.28 -11.03 -14.35
N TYR A 183 -3.10 -11.01 -15.40
CA TYR A 183 -2.90 -11.61 -16.69
C TYR A 183 -2.63 -10.52 -17.73
N THR A 184 -1.37 -10.05 -17.81
CA THR A 184 -0.87 -9.28 -18.99
C THR A 184 0.63 -8.97 -19.00
N LYS A 185 1.46 -9.56 -18.13
CA LYS A 185 2.93 -9.43 -18.28
C LYS A 185 3.70 -10.71 -18.58
N LYS A 186 3.19 -11.89 -18.22
CA LYS A 186 3.89 -13.17 -18.44
C LYS A 186 3.34 -14.04 -19.58
N LEU A 187 2.17 -13.72 -20.14
CA LEU A 187 1.69 -14.30 -21.39
C LEU A 187 1.12 -13.13 -22.21
N GLN A 188 1.93 -12.55 -23.08
CA GLN A 188 1.39 -11.66 -24.09
C GLN A 188 0.77 -12.52 -25.20
N LYS A 189 -0.31 -12.04 -25.84
CA LYS A 189 -0.91 -12.73 -27.00
C LYS A 189 0.19 -13.03 -28.05
N ARG A 190 1.18 -12.13 -28.17
CA ARG A 190 2.39 -12.27 -29.00
C ARG A 190 3.24 -13.51 -28.66
N ASP A 191 3.45 -13.82 -27.39
CA ASP A 191 4.26 -14.98 -26.96
C ASP A 191 3.57 -16.31 -27.32
N LEU A 192 2.24 -16.34 -27.33
CA LEU A 192 1.43 -17.49 -27.76
C LEU A 192 1.45 -17.70 -29.28
N TYR A 193 1.62 -16.64 -30.07
CA TYR A 193 1.76 -16.75 -31.53
C TYR A 193 3.19 -17.10 -31.97
N ALA A 194 4.18 -16.90 -31.10
CA ALA A 194 5.57 -17.30 -31.35
C ALA A 194 5.84 -18.81 -31.11
N LEU A 195 4.94 -19.48 -30.36
CA LEU A 195 5.01 -20.90 -30.04
C LEU A 195 4.20 -21.75 -31.03
N ASP A 196 4.56 -23.03 -31.15
CA ASP A 196 3.74 -23.99 -31.90
C ASP A 196 2.33 -24.12 -31.28
N LYS A 197 1.32 -24.38 -32.12
CA LYS A 197 -0.12 -24.40 -31.73
C LYS A 197 -0.37 -25.31 -30.54
N LYS A 198 0.26 -26.48 -30.54
CA LYS A 198 0.13 -27.48 -29.47
C LYS A 198 0.80 -26.99 -28.18
N GLN A 199 1.97 -26.37 -28.27
CA GLN A 199 2.69 -25.82 -27.12
C GLN A 199 1.91 -24.67 -26.46
N SER A 200 1.37 -23.74 -27.26
CA SER A 200 0.52 -22.65 -26.79
C SER A 200 -0.69 -23.15 -26.02
N PHE A 201 -1.34 -24.19 -26.56
CA PHE A 201 -2.50 -24.80 -25.92
C PHE A 201 -2.14 -25.47 -24.59
N LEU A 202 -1.05 -26.23 -24.55
CA LEU A 202 -0.56 -26.89 -23.32
C LEU A 202 -0.17 -25.87 -22.24
N LEU A 203 0.42 -24.74 -22.63
CA LEU A 203 0.77 -23.65 -21.70
C LEU A 203 -0.47 -23.04 -21.04
N LEU A 204 -1.56 -22.86 -21.80
CA LEU A 204 -2.83 -22.37 -21.26
C LEU A 204 -3.46 -23.35 -20.27
N ILE A 205 -3.47 -24.64 -20.61
CA ILE A 205 -3.94 -25.70 -19.69
C ILE A 205 -3.11 -25.69 -18.41
N LYS A 206 -1.78 -25.71 -18.53
CA LYS A 206 -0.86 -25.72 -17.38
C LYS A 206 -1.14 -24.55 -16.43
N LYS A 207 -1.39 -23.35 -16.96
CA LYS A 207 -1.72 -22.18 -16.14
C LYS A 207 -3.05 -22.28 -15.41
N VAL A 208 -4.07 -22.81 -16.06
CA VAL A 208 -5.37 -23.07 -15.41
C VAL A 208 -5.18 -24.09 -14.29
N GLU A 209 -4.43 -25.16 -14.55
CA GLU A 209 -4.12 -26.20 -13.56
C GLU A 209 -3.32 -25.66 -12.38
N GLU A 210 -2.25 -24.89 -12.63
CA GLU A 210 -1.46 -24.21 -11.60
C GLU A 210 -2.33 -23.32 -10.72
N LYS A 211 -3.23 -22.52 -11.32
CA LYS A 211 -4.14 -21.63 -10.57
C LYS A 211 -5.20 -22.39 -9.77
N ALA A 212 -5.71 -23.49 -10.32
CA ALA A 212 -6.65 -24.36 -9.63
C ALA A 212 -5.98 -25.04 -8.43
N VAL A 213 -4.80 -25.63 -8.60
CA VAL A 213 -4.02 -26.23 -7.50
C VAL A 213 -3.68 -25.17 -6.45
N GLU A 214 -3.28 -23.97 -6.88
CA GLU A 214 -3.05 -22.85 -5.96
C GLU A 214 -4.33 -22.51 -5.18
N LEU A 215 -5.53 -22.53 -5.78
CA LEU A 215 -6.79 -22.35 -5.04
C LEU A 215 -7.08 -23.53 -4.10
N ALA A 216 -6.83 -24.77 -4.51
CA ALA A 216 -7.11 -25.95 -3.70
C ALA A 216 -6.29 -25.99 -2.41
N LYS A 217 -5.02 -25.57 -2.48
CA LYS A 217 -4.16 -25.36 -1.29
C LYS A 217 -4.82 -24.45 -0.26
N TRP A 218 -5.59 -23.45 -0.68
CA TRP A 218 -6.26 -22.50 0.22
C TRP A 218 -7.42 -23.16 0.97
N HIS A 219 -8.03 -24.17 0.35
CA HIS A 219 -9.13 -24.93 0.90
C HIS A 219 -8.68 -26.21 1.64
N GLY A 220 -7.36 -26.46 1.73
CA GLY A 220 -6.85 -27.72 2.28
C GLY A 220 -7.24 -28.95 1.45
N ILE A 221 -7.54 -28.75 0.16
CA ILE A 221 -7.95 -29.82 -0.75
C ILE A 221 -6.73 -30.26 -1.55
N ASP A 222 -6.40 -31.55 -1.46
CA ASP A 222 -5.47 -32.20 -2.36
C ASP A 222 -6.25 -33.06 -3.36
N ALA A 223 -6.45 -32.54 -4.57
CA ALA A 223 -7.23 -33.19 -5.61
C ALA A 223 -6.73 -32.79 -7.01
N PRO A 224 -7.03 -33.59 -8.05
CA PRO A 224 -6.72 -33.21 -9.42
C PRO A 224 -7.41 -31.90 -9.84
N PRO A 225 -6.82 -31.11 -10.75
CA PRO A 225 -7.39 -29.84 -11.23
C PRO A 225 -8.84 -29.93 -11.72
N SER A 226 -9.23 -31.05 -12.33
CA SER A 226 -10.60 -31.28 -12.79
C SER A 226 -11.61 -31.29 -11.63
N ILE A 227 -11.28 -31.99 -10.54
CA ILE A 227 -12.13 -32.08 -9.35
C ILE A 227 -12.18 -30.72 -8.66
N ILE A 228 -11.03 -30.06 -8.54
CA ILE A 228 -10.92 -28.72 -7.97
C ILE A 228 -11.82 -27.73 -8.71
N LEU A 229 -11.74 -27.68 -10.04
CA LEU A 229 -12.55 -26.77 -10.85
C LEU A 229 -14.03 -27.06 -10.67
N LYS A 230 -14.42 -28.34 -10.62
CA LYS A 230 -15.83 -28.73 -10.42
C LYS A 230 -16.35 -28.32 -9.04
N SER A 231 -15.60 -28.61 -7.98
CA SER A 231 -16.03 -28.38 -6.60
C SER A 231 -15.90 -26.92 -6.17
N LEU A 232 -14.83 -26.25 -6.58
CA LEU A 232 -14.52 -24.89 -6.15
C LEU A 232 -14.94 -23.83 -7.15
N ILE A 233 -15.03 -24.07 -8.45
CA ILE A 233 -15.47 -23.02 -9.39
C ILE A 233 -16.90 -23.28 -9.86
N GLY A 234 -17.19 -24.52 -10.23
CA GLY A 234 -18.52 -24.97 -10.63
C GLY A 234 -18.47 -25.88 -11.86
N GLU A 235 -19.63 -26.46 -12.18
CA GLU A 235 -19.72 -27.48 -13.22
C GLU A 235 -19.38 -26.96 -14.63
N ASN A 236 -19.72 -25.70 -14.93
CA ASN A 236 -19.43 -25.09 -16.23
C ASN A 236 -17.92 -24.93 -16.46
N ALA A 237 -17.18 -24.43 -15.47
CA ALA A 237 -15.73 -24.27 -15.57
C ALA A 237 -15.01 -25.62 -15.74
N TRP A 238 -15.52 -26.66 -15.09
CA TRP A 238 -15.03 -28.03 -15.27
C TRP A 238 -15.28 -28.55 -16.70
N LYS A 239 -16.49 -28.38 -17.24
CA LYS A 239 -16.84 -28.77 -18.61
C LYS A 239 -15.97 -28.05 -19.63
N ASP A 240 -15.80 -26.74 -19.48
CA ASP A 240 -14.97 -25.91 -20.36
C ASP A 240 -13.49 -26.34 -20.34
N TYR A 241 -12.95 -26.61 -19.14
CA TYR A 241 -11.60 -27.15 -19.00
C TYR A 241 -11.44 -28.53 -19.66
N LEU A 242 -12.43 -29.41 -19.57
CA LEU A 242 -12.39 -30.73 -20.23
C LEU A 242 -12.43 -30.61 -21.76
N ILE A 243 -13.27 -29.72 -22.30
CA ILE A 243 -13.33 -29.46 -23.76
C ILE A 243 -11.97 -28.95 -24.24
N MET A 244 -11.39 -28.00 -23.50
CA MET A 244 -10.06 -27.48 -23.78
C MET A 244 -9.03 -28.62 -23.76
N LYS A 245 -8.98 -29.44 -22.70
CA LYS A 245 -8.05 -30.58 -22.59
C LYS A 245 -8.21 -31.64 -23.68
N ARG A 246 -9.42 -31.85 -24.20
CA ARG A 246 -9.65 -32.77 -25.34
C ARG A 246 -9.11 -32.20 -26.66
N LYS A 247 -9.33 -30.91 -26.92
CA LYS A 247 -8.90 -30.24 -28.16
C LYS A 247 -7.38 -30.04 -28.27
N SER A 248 -6.64 -30.10 -27.16
CA SER A 248 -5.19 -29.96 -27.16
C SER A 248 -4.43 -31.05 -27.93
N ARG A 249 -5.07 -32.18 -28.23
CA ARG A 249 -4.46 -33.30 -28.97
C ARG A 249 -4.11 -32.94 -30.41
N ASN A 250 -4.98 -32.16 -31.08
CA ASN A 250 -4.76 -31.70 -32.45
C ASN A 250 -5.45 -30.33 -32.68
N PRO A 251 -4.86 -29.22 -32.20
CA PRO A 251 -5.51 -27.92 -32.17
C PRO A 251 -5.36 -27.13 -33.48
N SER A 252 -6.44 -26.50 -33.95
CA SER A 252 -6.37 -25.45 -34.97
C SER A 252 -5.97 -24.09 -34.35
N MET A 253 -5.59 -23.10 -35.17
CA MET A 253 -5.33 -21.74 -34.66
C MET A 253 -6.57 -21.11 -34.03
N ALA A 254 -7.76 -21.37 -34.58
CA ALA A 254 -9.01 -20.90 -34.00
C ALA A 254 -9.29 -21.55 -32.63
N ASP A 255 -8.86 -22.80 -32.43
CA ASP A 255 -8.98 -23.47 -31.13
C ASP A 255 -8.02 -22.88 -30.09
N VAL A 256 -6.82 -22.44 -30.49
CA VAL A 256 -5.89 -21.75 -29.58
C VAL A 256 -6.47 -20.43 -29.09
N GLU A 257 -7.11 -19.66 -29.97
CA GLU A 257 -7.76 -18.40 -29.58
C GLU A 257 -8.96 -18.63 -28.66
N LYS A 258 -9.81 -19.62 -28.98
CA LYS A 258 -10.92 -20.03 -28.10
C LYS A 258 -10.42 -20.50 -26.74
N ALA A 259 -9.36 -21.31 -26.71
CA ALA A 259 -8.75 -21.78 -25.47
C ALA A 259 -8.16 -20.65 -24.64
N TRP A 260 -7.60 -19.62 -25.28
CA TRP A 260 -7.11 -18.43 -24.58
C TRP A 260 -8.26 -17.69 -23.86
N ILE A 261 -9.39 -17.51 -24.53
CA ILE A 261 -10.59 -16.90 -23.95
C ILE A 261 -11.09 -17.76 -22.78
N THR A 262 -11.28 -19.06 -23.01
CA THR A 262 -11.75 -20.00 -21.99
C THR A 262 -10.84 -20.04 -20.77
N ALA A 263 -9.52 -20.17 -20.97
CA ALA A 263 -8.55 -20.16 -19.88
C ALA A 263 -8.59 -18.84 -19.09
N SER A 264 -8.73 -17.71 -19.78
CA SER A 264 -8.83 -16.39 -19.15
C SER A 264 -10.09 -16.27 -18.28
N ILE A 265 -11.24 -16.76 -18.75
CA ILE A 265 -12.49 -16.78 -17.98
C ILE A 265 -12.35 -17.65 -16.73
N ILE A 266 -11.82 -18.87 -16.87
CA ILE A 266 -11.64 -19.79 -15.74
C ILE A 266 -10.67 -19.20 -14.70
N ILE A 267 -9.53 -18.65 -15.14
CA ILE A 267 -8.56 -18.01 -14.25
C ILE A 267 -9.19 -16.80 -13.55
N SER A 268 -9.97 -15.98 -14.26
CA SER A 268 -10.67 -14.85 -13.66
C SER A 268 -11.66 -15.31 -12.58
N ALA A 269 -12.42 -16.39 -12.82
CA ALA A 269 -13.32 -16.97 -11.83
C ALA A 269 -12.56 -17.49 -10.59
N ILE A 270 -11.40 -18.13 -10.79
CA ILE A 270 -10.51 -18.57 -9.70
C ILE A 270 -10.04 -17.36 -8.88
N GLU A 271 -9.54 -16.31 -9.52
CA GLU A 271 -9.05 -15.10 -8.85
C GLU A 271 -10.17 -14.38 -8.08
N GLU A 272 -11.37 -14.29 -8.63
CA GLU A 272 -12.52 -13.72 -7.94
C GLU A 272 -12.87 -14.52 -6.68
N LYS A 273 -12.84 -15.86 -6.76
CA LYS A 273 -13.10 -16.71 -5.61
C LYS A 273 -12.02 -16.56 -4.52
N LYS A 274 -10.73 -16.49 -4.90
CA LYS A 274 -9.64 -16.16 -3.96
C LYS A 274 -9.85 -14.82 -3.27
N LYS A 275 -10.32 -13.81 -4.01
CA LYS A 275 -10.54 -12.46 -3.46
C LYS A 275 -11.57 -12.42 -2.33
N LYS A 276 -12.58 -13.29 -2.37
CA LYS A 276 -13.61 -13.43 -1.32
C LYS A 276 -13.05 -14.03 -0.03
N TRP A 277 -11.94 -14.76 -0.13
CA TRP A 277 -11.28 -15.44 0.98
C TRP A 277 -10.45 -14.50 1.87
N TYR A 278 -9.90 -13.43 1.30
CA TYR A 278 -9.18 -12.43 2.09
C TYR A 278 -10.13 -11.66 3.00
N ALA A 279 -9.70 -11.49 4.25
CA ALA A 279 -10.41 -10.69 5.24
C ALA A 279 -10.60 -9.25 4.73
N THR A 280 -11.85 -8.80 4.78
CA THR A 280 -12.27 -7.44 4.42
C THR A 280 -11.78 -6.43 5.45
N THR A 281 -11.82 -5.14 5.06
CA THR A 281 -11.54 -4.03 5.97
C THR A 281 -12.45 -4.08 7.21
N VAL A 282 -13.74 -4.39 7.03
CA VAL A 282 -14.71 -4.46 8.13
C VAL A 282 -14.37 -5.56 9.12
N GLU A 283 -14.08 -6.78 8.65
CA GLU A 283 -13.70 -7.91 9.50
C GLU A 283 -12.41 -7.61 10.29
N ARG A 284 -11.43 -6.98 9.62
CA ARG A 284 -10.19 -6.54 10.28
C ARG A 284 -10.46 -5.48 11.35
N CYS A 285 -11.25 -4.45 11.04
CA CYS A 285 -11.63 -3.41 12.02
C CYS A 285 -12.40 -3.99 13.21
N ALA A 286 -13.37 -4.87 12.96
CA ALA A 286 -14.13 -5.53 14.01
C ALA A 286 -13.21 -6.36 14.92
N SER A 287 -12.31 -7.17 14.34
CA SER A 287 -11.34 -7.96 15.11
C SER A 287 -10.43 -7.07 15.98
N PHE A 288 -9.99 -5.94 15.44
CA PHE A 288 -9.16 -4.98 16.16
C PHE A 288 -9.89 -4.36 17.36
N LEU A 289 -11.20 -4.09 17.26
CA LEU A 289 -11.97 -3.53 18.38
C LEU A 289 -12.04 -4.50 19.56
N PHE A 290 -12.27 -5.80 19.30
CA PHE A 290 -12.22 -6.82 20.35
C PHE A 290 -10.83 -6.91 20.99
N ASP A 291 -9.77 -6.95 20.18
CA ASP A 291 -8.40 -6.97 20.69
C ASP A 291 -8.10 -5.71 21.51
N PHE A 292 -8.57 -4.54 21.07
CA PHE A 292 -8.38 -3.26 21.76
C PHE A 292 -9.02 -3.24 23.15
N LEU A 293 -10.22 -3.79 23.31
CA LEU A 293 -10.88 -3.88 24.62
C LEU A 293 -10.11 -4.80 25.58
N ILE A 294 -9.63 -5.94 25.09
CA ILE A 294 -8.84 -6.89 25.87
C ILE A 294 -7.53 -6.24 26.33
N ILE A 295 -6.79 -5.66 25.38
CA ILE A 295 -5.51 -4.99 25.66
C ILE A 295 -5.73 -3.82 26.60
N GLY A 296 -6.72 -2.96 26.33
CA GLY A 296 -7.05 -1.80 27.16
C GLY A 296 -7.36 -2.18 28.60
N GLY A 297 -8.19 -3.22 28.81
CA GLY A 297 -8.51 -3.73 30.16
C GLY A 297 -7.29 -4.24 30.91
N ILE A 298 -6.44 -5.04 30.25
CA ILE A 298 -5.18 -5.55 30.83
C ILE A 298 -4.24 -4.39 31.20
N SER A 299 -4.12 -3.40 30.32
CA SER A 299 -3.25 -2.25 30.56
C SER A 299 -3.75 -1.35 31.68
N ILE A 300 -5.06 -1.16 31.84
CA ILE A 300 -5.64 -0.45 33.00
C ILE A 300 -5.30 -1.18 34.30
N LEU A 301 -5.49 -2.50 34.35
CA LEU A 301 -5.19 -3.32 35.52
C LEU A 301 -3.71 -3.18 35.94
N PHE A 302 -2.79 -3.32 34.99
CA PHE A 302 -1.36 -3.13 35.27
C PHE A 302 -1.03 -1.70 35.72
N SER A 303 -1.69 -0.70 35.14
CA SER A 303 -1.46 0.70 35.51
C SER A 303 -1.85 1.00 36.96
N ILE A 304 -2.92 0.37 37.45
CA ILE A 304 -3.37 0.46 38.84
C ILE A 304 -2.41 -0.31 39.76
N LEU A 305 -2.02 -1.53 39.37
CA LEU A 305 -1.20 -2.43 40.18
C LEU A 305 0.20 -1.86 40.46
N PHE A 306 0.83 -1.23 39.46
CA PHE A 306 2.20 -0.71 39.58
C PHE A 306 2.30 0.67 40.24
N TYR A 307 1.17 1.27 40.70
CA TYR A 307 1.11 2.51 41.51
C TYR A 307 1.96 3.69 41.01
N MET A 308 2.22 3.77 39.71
CA MET A 308 2.85 4.91 39.05
C MET A 308 1.77 5.93 38.63
N LYS A 309 2.19 7.11 38.15
CA LYS A 309 1.27 8.05 37.50
C LYS A 309 0.44 7.30 36.44
N PHE A 310 -0.88 7.24 36.64
CA PHE A 310 -1.79 6.37 35.88
C PHE A 310 -1.68 6.56 34.37
N PHE A 311 -1.63 7.81 33.89
CA PHE A 311 -1.64 8.07 32.45
C PHE A 311 -0.34 7.60 31.74
N PRO A 312 0.87 7.96 32.20
CA PRO A 312 2.11 7.39 31.65
C PRO A 312 2.20 5.86 31.75
N SER A 313 1.78 5.28 32.88
CA SER A 313 1.81 3.82 33.04
C SER A 313 0.83 3.13 32.09
N PHE A 314 -0.37 3.69 31.91
CA PHE A 314 -1.34 3.18 30.94
C PHE A 314 -0.79 3.15 29.53
N LEU A 315 -0.17 4.24 29.06
CA LEU A 315 0.42 4.28 27.73
C LEU A 315 1.54 3.23 27.57
N LEU A 316 2.42 3.13 28.56
CA LEU A 316 3.51 2.15 28.56
C LEU A 316 2.97 0.72 28.45
N PHE A 317 2.03 0.35 29.32
CA PHE A 317 1.43 -0.98 29.32
C PHE A 317 0.59 -1.21 28.07
N PHE A 318 -0.15 -0.23 27.58
CA PHE A 318 -0.97 -0.36 26.37
C PHE A 318 -0.12 -0.72 25.15
N PHE A 319 0.96 0.02 24.88
CA PHE A 319 1.82 -0.28 23.74
C PHE A 319 2.61 -1.56 23.90
N SER A 320 3.11 -1.85 25.10
CA SER A 320 3.88 -3.06 25.39
C SER A 320 3.01 -4.31 25.30
N THR A 321 1.85 -4.31 25.97
CA THR A 321 0.88 -5.41 25.91
C THR A 321 0.37 -5.58 24.48
N GLN A 322 0.06 -4.50 23.75
CA GLN A 322 -0.33 -4.62 22.35
C GLN A 322 0.73 -5.36 21.53
N PHE A 323 1.98 -4.95 21.62
CA PHE A 323 3.07 -5.56 20.84
C PHE A 323 3.23 -7.04 21.14
N VAL A 324 3.31 -7.39 22.42
CA VAL A 324 3.49 -8.77 22.89
C VAL A 324 2.27 -9.61 22.53
N TYR A 325 1.06 -9.11 22.78
CA TYR A 325 -0.20 -9.79 22.51
C TYR A 325 -0.34 -10.16 21.04
N PHE A 326 -0.23 -9.19 20.12
CA PHE A 326 -0.37 -9.48 18.70
C PHE A 326 0.73 -10.42 18.22
N THR A 327 1.99 -10.20 18.62
CA THR A 327 3.12 -11.01 18.15
C THR A 327 2.98 -12.47 18.58
N LEU A 328 2.71 -12.71 19.86
CA LEU A 328 2.63 -14.07 20.41
C LEU A 328 1.38 -14.81 19.94
N PHE A 329 0.21 -14.19 19.98
CA PHE A 329 -1.03 -14.87 19.56
C PHE A 329 -1.03 -15.20 18.06
N GLU A 330 -0.57 -14.28 17.22
CA GLU A 330 -0.46 -14.54 15.78
C GLU A 330 0.58 -15.62 15.48
N TYR A 331 1.70 -15.67 16.21
CA TYR A 331 2.69 -16.73 16.05
C TYR A 331 2.17 -18.09 16.55
N LEU A 332 1.63 -18.15 17.77
CA LEU A 332 1.24 -19.42 18.40
C LEU A 332 -0.03 -20.00 17.77
N SER A 333 -1.04 -19.16 17.51
CA SER A 333 -2.39 -19.60 17.12
C SER A 333 -2.78 -19.17 15.71
N GLY A 334 -1.91 -18.45 14.98
CA GLY A 334 -2.27 -17.86 13.69
C GLY A 334 -3.32 -16.75 13.78
N SER A 335 -3.81 -16.40 14.97
CA SER A 335 -4.89 -15.44 15.16
C SER A 335 -4.86 -14.86 16.57
N THR A 336 -5.27 -13.60 16.72
CA THR A 336 -5.59 -12.99 18.02
C THR A 336 -6.99 -13.39 18.46
N ILE A 337 -7.36 -13.13 19.71
CA ILE A 337 -8.68 -13.49 20.22
C ILE A 337 -9.78 -12.77 19.41
N GLY A 338 -9.62 -11.48 19.14
CA GLY A 338 -10.57 -10.74 18.31
C GLY A 338 -10.68 -11.30 16.89
N LYS A 339 -9.57 -11.80 16.34
CA LYS A 339 -9.59 -12.48 15.03
C LYS A 339 -10.25 -13.85 15.08
N MET A 340 -10.08 -14.60 16.16
CA MET A 340 -10.77 -15.87 16.38
C MET A 340 -12.28 -15.66 16.46
N VAL A 341 -12.74 -14.64 17.18
CA VAL A 341 -14.16 -14.28 17.29
C VAL A 341 -14.77 -13.96 15.92
N ILE A 342 -14.04 -13.25 15.06
CA ILE A 342 -14.49 -12.91 13.71
C ILE A 342 -14.29 -14.07 12.71
N GLY A 343 -13.53 -15.11 13.06
CA GLY A 343 -13.21 -16.22 12.17
C GLY A 343 -12.21 -15.83 11.08
N ILE A 344 -11.16 -15.08 11.41
CA ILE A 344 -10.06 -14.77 10.50
C ILE A 344 -8.71 -15.17 11.09
N SER A 345 -7.74 -15.48 10.25
CA SER A 345 -6.38 -15.85 10.65
C SER A 345 -5.31 -15.24 9.74
N VAL A 346 -4.11 -15.16 10.27
CA VAL A 346 -2.89 -14.72 9.59
C VAL A 346 -2.18 -15.97 9.07
N LYS A 347 -1.82 -15.93 7.79
CA LYS A 347 -1.02 -16.94 7.12
C LYS A 347 0.08 -16.29 6.31
N GLU A 348 1.08 -17.08 5.94
CA GLU A 348 2.05 -16.65 4.94
C GLU A 348 1.44 -16.67 3.53
N GLU A 349 2.10 -16.04 2.56
CA GLU A 349 1.57 -16.02 1.18
C GLU A 349 1.46 -17.42 0.55
N ASN A 350 2.24 -18.39 1.04
CA ASN A 350 2.20 -19.79 0.62
C ASN A 350 1.08 -20.60 1.32
N MET A 351 0.27 -19.97 2.18
CA MET A 351 -0.81 -20.54 3.00
C MET A 351 -0.37 -21.38 4.20
N GLU A 352 0.91 -21.36 4.55
CA GLU A 352 1.41 -21.96 5.77
C GLU A 352 1.15 -21.07 6.99
N LYS A 353 1.35 -21.64 8.18
CA LYS A 353 1.22 -20.93 9.44
C LYS A 353 2.30 -19.83 9.51
N ALA A 354 1.93 -18.65 9.98
CA ALA A 354 2.88 -17.54 10.11
C ALA A 354 4.05 -17.88 11.05
N GLU A 355 5.27 -17.67 10.57
CA GLU A 355 6.46 -17.77 11.41
C GLU A 355 6.55 -16.62 12.42
N PHE A 356 7.43 -16.78 13.42
CA PHE A 356 7.66 -15.74 14.42
C PHE A 356 8.11 -14.43 13.78
N MET A 357 9.08 -14.48 12.85
CA MET A 357 9.61 -13.29 12.17
C MET A 357 8.53 -12.59 11.33
N THR A 358 7.66 -13.36 10.69
CA THR A 358 6.50 -12.85 9.96
C THR A 358 5.56 -12.09 10.91
N SER A 359 5.19 -12.70 12.05
CA SER A 359 4.35 -12.06 13.06
C SER A 359 5.00 -10.80 13.67
N PHE A 360 6.25 -10.91 14.11
CA PHE A 360 7.02 -9.84 14.73
C PHE A 360 7.14 -8.62 13.82
N THR A 361 7.54 -8.83 12.56
CA THR A 361 7.69 -7.75 11.57
C THR A 361 6.37 -7.01 11.35
N ARG A 362 5.25 -7.74 11.20
CA ARG A 362 3.93 -7.13 11.02
C ARG A 362 3.52 -6.23 12.19
N ASN A 363 3.92 -6.61 13.40
CA ASN A 363 3.54 -5.92 14.63
C ASN A 363 4.48 -4.76 14.96
N ILE A 364 5.75 -4.81 14.57
CA ILE A 364 6.61 -3.62 14.55
C ILE A 364 6.04 -2.58 13.58
N ILE A 365 5.74 -2.99 12.34
CA ILE A 365 5.20 -2.09 11.31
C ILE A 365 3.83 -1.53 11.71
N ARG A 366 3.11 -2.17 12.63
CA ARG A 366 1.83 -1.68 13.15
C ARG A 366 1.97 -0.33 13.87
N PHE A 367 3.10 -0.04 14.51
CA PHE A 367 3.36 1.26 15.11
C PHE A 367 3.52 2.36 14.05
N LEU A 368 4.16 2.02 12.93
CA LEU A 368 4.27 2.91 11.79
C LEU A 368 2.92 3.12 11.10
N ASP A 369 2.14 2.06 10.90
CA ASP A 369 0.75 2.14 10.43
C ASP A 369 -0.10 3.07 11.32
N MET A 370 0.11 3.05 12.64
CA MET A 370 -0.57 3.93 13.60
C MET A 370 -0.12 5.39 13.48
N ALA A 371 1.19 5.65 13.39
CA ALA A 371 1.74 6.99 13.23
C ALA A 371 1.28 7.64 11.92
N LEU A 372 1.03 6.83 10.88
CA LEU A 372 0.58 7.27 9.58
C LEU A 372 -0.93 7.46 9.52
N GLY A 373 -1.37 8.64 9.95
CA GLY A 373 -2.77 9.06 9.87
C GLY A 373 -3.72 8.14 10.64
N PHE A 374 -3.27 7.59 11.78
CA PHE A 374 -4.07 6.70 12.64
C PHE A 374 -4.69 5.53 11.87
N TYR A 375 -3.86 4.75 11.18
CA TYR A 375 -4.26 3.61 10.32
C TYR A 375 -5.01 3.98 9.03
N PHE A 376 -5.24 5.26 8.73
CA PHE A 376 -5.93 5.68 7.52
C PHE A 376 -5.30 5.09 6.25
N ILE A 377 -3.96 5.10 6.17
CA ILE A 377 -3.21 4.54 5.05
C ILE A 377 -3.39 3.03 4.97
N SER A 378 -3.35 2.34 6.12
CA SER A 378 -3.57 0.89 6.18
C SER A 378 -4.93 0.51 5.61
N LEU A 379 -6.00 1.28 5.90
CA LEU A 379 -7.34 1.03 5.35
C LEU A 379 -7.38 1.17 3.81
N ILE A 380 -6.68 2.17 3.27
CA ILE A 380 -6.55 2.38 1.82
C ILE A 380 -5.78 1.22 1.20
N LEU A 381 -4.63 0.84 1.77
CA LEU A 381 -3.83 -0.29 1.27
C LEU A 381 -4.63 -1.60 1.26
N ILE A 382 -5.39 -1.89 2.32
CA ILE A 382 -6.26 -3.07 2.40
C ILE A 382 -7.35 -3.02 1.31
N LYS A 383 -7.96 -1.85 1.06
CA LYS A 383 -9.04 -1.72 0.07
C LYS A 383 -8.56 -1.94 -1.36
N PHE A 384 -7.35 -1.50 -1.69
CA PHE A 384 -6.84 -1.49 -3.07
C PHE A 384 -5.78 -2.57 -3.36
N SER A 385 -5.19 -3.20 -2.34
CA SER A 385 -4.28 -4.33 -2.53
C SER A 385 -5.05 -5.57 -3.05
N PRO A 386 -4.54 -6.29 -4.06
CA PRO A 386 -5.18 -7.51 -4.58
C PRO A 386 -5.46 -8.56 -3.50
N LYS A 387 -4.54 -8.70 -2.53
CA LYS A 387 -4.64 -9.64 -1.41
C LYS A 387 -5.19 -9.01 -0.12
N LYS A 388 -5.74 -7.78 -0.21
CA LYS A 388 -6.24 -6.98 0.92
C LYS A 388 -5.23 -6.84 2.07
N GLN A 389 -3.97 -6.57 1.73
CA GLN A 389 -2.86 -6.45 2.67
C GLN A 389 -2.69 -5.00 3.15
N ARG A 390 -2.42 -4.82 4.45
CA ARG A 390 -1.85 -3.56 4.97
C ARG A 390 -0.32 -3.52 4.75
N LEU A 391 0.32 -2.41 5.10
CA LEU A 391 1.76 -2.26 4.94
C LEU A 391 2.56 -3.36 5.64
N GLY A 392 2.27 -3.63 6.91
CA GLY A 392 2.94 -4.70 7.65
C GLY A 392 2.77 -6.07 7.00
N ASP A 393 1.61 -6.34 6.40
CA ASP A 393 1.35 -7.60 5.71
C ASP A 393 2.21 -7.73 4.44
N LEU A 394 2.38 -6.64 3.68
CA LEU A 394 3.19 -6.60 2.47
C LEU A 394 4.68 -6.82 2.76
N ILE A 395 5.20 -6.16 3.80
CA ILE A 395 6.63 -6.26 4.17
C ILE A 395 6.96 -7.65 4.71
N ALA A 396 6.08 -8.21 5.53
CA ALA A 396 6.30 -9.51 6.13
C ALA A 396 5.91 -10.69 5.24
N GLY A 397 5.40 -10.46 4.02
CA GLY A 397 4.98 -11.56 3.14
C GLY A 397 3.82 -12.39 3.73
N SER A 398 2.81 -11.72 4.29
CA SER A 398 1.68 -12.39 4.95
C SER A 398 0.34 -11.94 4.39
N VAL A 399 -0.70 -12.75 4.63
CA VAL A 399 -2.08 -12.48 4.26
C VAL A 399 -3.00 -12.75 5.44
N VAL A 400 -4.16 -12.08 5.47
CA VAL A 400 -5.22 -12.38 6.44
C VAL A 400 -6.41 -12.95 5.70
N VAL A 401 -6.85 -14.11 6.16
CA VAL A 401 -7.82 -14.97 5.47
C VAL A 401 -8.95 -15.36 6.41
N LYS A 402 -10.11 -15.69 5.86
CA LYS A 402 -11.23 -16.23 6.62
C LYS A 402 -10.98 -17.69 6.96
N ASN A 403 -11.25 -18.07 8.20
CA ASN A 403 -11.27 -19.45 8.63
C ASN A 403 -12.52 -20.13 8.04
N MET A 404 -12.37 -21.38 7.64
CA MET A 404 -13.46 -22.22 7.14
C MET A 404 -14.16 -22.94 8.26
#